data_AF-A0A6J6EPX2-F1
#
_entry.id   AF-A0A6J6EPX2-F1
#
_cell.length_a   1.000
_cell.length_b   1.000
_cell.length_c   1.000
_cell.angle_alpha   90.00
_cell.angle_beta   90.00
_cell.angle_gamma   90.00
#
_symmetry.space_group_name_H-M   'P 1'
#
loop_
_entity.id
_entity.type
_entity.pdbx_description
1 polymer ?
#
loop_
_entity_poly.entity_id
_entity_poly.type
_entity_poly.pdbx_seq_one_letter_code
_entity_poly.pdbx_strand_id
1 'polypeptide(L)'
;MYVDGKRLEESYLPDGTVTSSANAPNKCTAEAPCVVPAGQVWVMGDNRSDSKDSRYFGSIDQSTIVGRAFVTVWPLGRFGLL
;
A
#
# COMPACT_ATOMS: atom_id res chain seq x y z
N MET A 1 5.12 5.95 6.54
CA MET A 1 3.96 5.34 7.24
C MET A 1 4.44 4.63 8.52
N TYR A 2 3.55 4.25 9.44
CA TYR A 2 3.86 3.33 10.55
C TYR A 2 3.05 2.03 10.43
N VAL A 3 3.70 0.90 10.70
CA VAL A 3 3.08 -0.43 10.83
C VAL A 3 3.48 -0.99 12.18
N ASP A 4 2.50 -1.32 13.02
CA ASP A 4 2.72 -1.80 14.40
C ASP A 4 3.69 -0.91 15.21
N GLY A 5 3.54 0.41 15.08
CA GLY A 5 4.36 1.41 15.74
C GLY A 5 5.77 1.62 15.14
N LYS A 6 6.16 0.83 14.13
CA LYS A 6 7.46 0.98 13.45
C LYS A 6 7.29 1.79 12.17
N ARG A 7 8.17 2.77 11.96
CA ARG A 7 8.21 3.50 10.70
C ARG A 7 8.58 2.53 9.58
N LEU A 8 7.77 2.52 8.53
CA LEU A 8 8.05 1.81 7.30
C LEU A 8 8.86 2.72 6.38
N GLU A 9 10.03 2.24 5.94
CA GLU A 9 10.83 2.90 4.91
C GLU A 9 10.31 2.46 3.53
N GLU A 10 10.04 3.44 2.67
CA GLU A 10 9.35 3.26 1.39
C GLU A 10 10.18 3.88 0.27
N SER A 11 11.33 3.29 -0.05
CA SER A 11 12.31 3.84 -1.02
C SER A 11 11.79 3.96 -2.46
N TYR A 12 10.64 3.34 -2.75
CA TYR A 12 9.96 3.43 -4.03
C TYR A 12 9.07 4.67 -4.16
N LEU A 13 8.87 5.43 -3.07
CA LEU A 13 8.13 6.68 -3.08
C LEU A 13 9.08 7.88 -3.22
N PRO A 14 8.65 8.95 -3.91
CA PRO A 14 9.34 10.24 -3.83
C PRO A 14 9.41 10.78 -2.40
N ASP A 15 10.48 11.50 -2.09
CA ASP A 15 10.62 12.19 -0.81
C ASP A 15 9.46 13.15 -0.54
N GLY A 16 9.01 13.20 0.71
CA GLY A 16 7.89 14.04 1.12
C GLY A 16 6.51 13.48 0.75
N THR A 17 6.42 12.28 0.16
CA THR A 17 5.14 11.63 -0.10
C THR A 17 4.33 11.45 1.18
N VAL A 18 3.15 12.07 1.23
CA VAL A 18 2.23 11.96 2.36
C VAL A 18 1.28 10.78 2.15
N THR A 19 1.11 9.97 3.19
CA THR A 19 0.13 8.88 3.20
C THR A 19 -0.97 9.22 4.19
N SER A 20 -2.23 9.22 3.72
CA SER A 20 -3.41 9.48 4.54
C SER A 20 -4.36 8.28 4.51
N SER A 21 -4.89 7.91 5.67
CA SER A 21 -5.96 6.92 5.86
C SER A 21 -7.31 7.55 6.17
N ALA A 22 -7.44 8.88 6.04
CA ALA A 22 -8.66 9.61 6.43
C ALA A 22 -9.93 9.15 5.70
N ASN A 23 -9.76 8.64 4.47
CA ASN A 23 -10.85 8.14 3.64
C ASN A 23 -11.12 6.63 3.81
N ALA A 24 -10.34 5.94 4.64
CA ALA A 24 -10.53 4.52 4.86
C ALA A 24 -11.92 4.28 5.46
N PRO A 25 -12.60 3.16 5.15
CA PRO A 25 -13.94 2.87 5.69
C PRO A 25 -14.00 2.98 7.22
N ASN A 26 -12.91 2.62 7.89
CA ASN A 26 -12.79 2.64 9.35
C ASN A 26 -12.16 3.94 9.92
N LYS A 27 -11.87 4.93 9.06
CA LYS A 27 -11.27 6.24 9.40
C LYS A 27 -10.15 6.18 10.43
N CYS A 28 -9.19 5.31 10.17
CA CYS A 28 -8.15 4.98 11.14
C CYS A 28 -7.22 6.18 11.43
N THR A 29 -6.83 6.33 12.69
CA THR A 29 -5.91 7.36 13.19
C THR A 29 -4.67 6.74 13.82
N ALA A 30 -3.77 7.56 14.37
CA ALA A 30 -2.62 7.08 15.13
C ALA A 30 -3.05 6.37 16.43
N GLU A 31 -4.14 6.84 17.06
CA GLU A 31 -4.70 6.30 18.30
C GLU A 31 -5.66 5.12 18.06
N ALA A 32 -6.27 5.06 16.87
CA ALA A 32 -7.16 3.99 16.43
C ALA A 32 -6.70 3.45 15.06
N PRO A 33 -5.65 2.61 15.03
CA PRO A 33 -5.05 2.15 13.79
C PRO A 33 -5.96 1.20 13.00
N CYS A 34 -5.75 1.14 11.69
CA CYS A 34 -6.41 0.15 10.84
C CYS A 34 -5.84 -1.24 11.18
N VAL A 35 -6.66 -2.08 11.80
CA VAL A 35 -6.30 -3.49 12.02
C VAL A 35 -6.72 -4.29 10.80
N VAL A 36 -5.74 -4.93 10.16
CA VAL A 36 -5.99 -5.84 9.03
C VAL A 36 -6.44 -7.19 9.57
N PRO A 37 -7.64 -7.70 9.21
CA PRO A 37 -8.10 -9.00 9.65
C PRO A 37 -7.19 -10.14 9.16
N ALA A 38 -7.21 -11.27 9.88
CA ALA A 38 -6.54 -12.47 9.42
C ALA A 38 -7.05 -12.90 8.03
N GLY A 39 -6.13 -13.31 7.14
CA GLY A 39 -6.46 -13.69 5.76
C GLY A 39 -6.70 -12.51 4.82
N GLN A 40 -6.53 -11.27 5.27
CA GLN A 40 -6.63 -10.08 4.42
C GLN A 40 -5.30 -9.34 4.30
N VAL A 41 -5.21 -8.48 3.29
CA VAL A 41 -4.07 -7.58 3.05
C VAL A 41 -4.53 -6.15 2.89
N TRP A 42 -3.72 -5.22 3.40
CA TRP A 42 -3.86 -3.79 3.12
C TRP A 42 -2.93 -3.41 1.98
N VAL A 43 -3.49 -2.88 0.88
CA VAL A 43 -2.74 -2.54 -0.33
C VAL A 43 -2.77 -1.04 -0.58
N MET A 44 -1.66 -0.51 -1.10
CA MET A 44 -1.56 0.89 -1.49
C MET A 44 -0.83 1.01 -2.82
N GLY A 45 -1.32 1.90 -3.68
CA GLY A 45 -0.62 2.28 -4.90
C GLY A 45 0.46 3.32 -4.62
N ASP A 46 1.55 3.27 -5.40
CA ASP A 46 2.68 4.19 -5.25
C ASP A 46 2.33 5.62 -5.65
N ASN A 47 1.38 5.80 -6.59
CA ASN A 47 0.79 7.09 -6.90
C ASN A 47 -0.20 7.51 -5.78
N ARG A 48 0.34 7.82 -4.60
CA ARG A 48 -0.42 7.93 -3.35
C ARG A 48 -1.57 8.93 -3.40
N SER A 49 -1.43 10.02 -4.15
CA SER A 49 -2.45 11.07 -4.26
C SER A 49 -3.66 10.66 -5.11
N ASP A 50 -3.48 9.73 -6.06
CA ASP A 50 -4.51 9.40 -7.06
C ASP A 50 -4.97 7.94 -7.00
N SER A 51 -4.25 7.08 -6.29
CA SER A 51 -4.66 5.69 -6.12
C SER A 51 -5.87 5.56 -5.19
N LYS A 52 -6.95 4.96 -5.70
CA LYS A 52 -8.06 4.44 -4.90
C LYS A 52 -7.75 3.01 -4.49
N ASP A 53 -7.15 2.85 -3.32
CA ASP A 53 -6.69 1.57 -2.78
C ASP A 53 -7.34 1.28 -1.41
N SER A 54 -6.71 0.49 -0.54
CA SER A 54 -7.28 0.16 0.77
C SER A 54 -7.58 1.40 1.63
N ARG A 55 -6.94 2.54 1.35
CA ARG A 55 -7.25 3.84 1.96
C ARG A 55 -8.64 4.38 1.58
N TYR A 56 -9.36 3.71 0.69
CA TYR A 56 -10.73 4.04 0.27
C TYR A 56 -11.70 2.87 0.42
N PHE A 57 -11.28 1.65 0.07
CA PHE A 57 -12.16 0.47 0.09
C PHE A 57 -11.86 -0.54 1.21
N GLY A 58 -10.81 -0.33 2.01
CA GLY A 58 -10.39 -1.24 3.07
C GLY A 58 -9.49 -2.38 2.59
N SER A 59 -9.21 -3.34 3.46
CA SER A 59 -8.40 -4.50 3.12
C SER A 59 -9.13 -5.46 2.16
N ILE A 60 -8.37 -6.26 1.43
CA ILE A 60 -8.89 -7.27 0.50
C ILE A 60 -8.52 -8.67 0.98
N ASP A 61 -9.33 -9.66 0.61
CA ASP A 61 -9.04 -11.07 0.90
C ASP A 61 -7.80 -11.54 0.11
N GLN A 62 -6.87 -12.20 0.79
CA GLN A 62 -5.63 -12.69 0.19
C GLN A 62 -5.89 -13.68 -0.97
N SER A 63 -7.01 -14.42 -0.95
CA SER A 63 -7.40 -15.34 -2.02
C SER A 63 -7.73 -14.65 -3.34
N THR A 64 -8.00 -13.34 -3.32
CA THR A 64 -8.23 -12.55 -4.54
C THR A 64 -6.93 -12.20 -5.28
N ILE A 65 -5.77 -12.42 -4.66
CA ILE A 65 -4.46 -12.14 -5.24
C ILE A 65 -4.10 -13.26 -6.23
N VAL A 66 -4.08 -12.92 -7.52
CA VAL A 66 -3.69 -13.86 -8.59
C VAL A 66 -2.17 -14.09 -8.61
N GLY A 67 -1.36 -13.07 -8.30
CA GLY A 67 0.09 -13.17 -8.34
C GLY A 67 0.80 -11.87 -7.95
N ARG A 68 2.13 -11.89 -7.99
CA ARG A 68 3.01 -10.76 -7.70
C ARG A 68 3.70 -10.29 -8.97
N ALA A 69 3.82 -8.98 -9.19
CA ALA A 69 4.70 -8.45 -10.24
C ALA A 69 6.17 -8.74 -9.89
N PHE A 70 6.91 -9.35 -10.81
CA PHE A 70 8.28 -9.83 -10.56
C PHE A 70 9.30 -9.41 -11.63
N VAL A 71 8.86 -8.74 -12.70
CA VAL A 71 9.70 -8.27 -13.81
C VAL A 71 9.30 -6.86 -14.20
N THR A 72 10.30 -6.00 -14.41
CA THR A 72 10.17 -4.74 -15.13
C THR A 72 10.48 -5.00 -16.60
N VAL A 73 9.50 -4.77 -17.48
CA VAL A 73 9.66 -5.00 -18.94
C VAL A 73 10.01 -3.73 -19.72
N TRP A 74 9.71 -2.55 -19.17
CA TRP A 74 9.91 -1.26 -19.83
C TRP A 74 10.24 -0.16 -18.80
N PRO A 75 11.06 0.85 -19.15
CA PRO A 75 11.84 1.01 -20.39
C PRO A 75 12.89 -0.10 -20.56
N LEU A 76 13.31 -0.39 -21.79
CA LEU A 76 14.26 -1.50 -22.07
C LEU A 76 15.56 -1.40 -21.27
N GLY A 77 16.04 -0.18 -20.99
CA GLY A 77 17.22 0.06 -20.14
C GLY A 77 17.01 -0.27 -18.65
N ARG A 78 15.79 -0.61 -18.23
CA ARG A 78 15.42 -1.09 -16.89
C ARG A 78 14.86 -2.52 -16.92
N PHE A 79 15.03 -3.23 -18.04
CA PHE A 79 14.58 -4.62 -18.11
C PHE A 79 15.29 -5.46 -17.05
N GLY A 80 14.53 -6.13 -16.19
CA GLY A 80 15.09 -6.90 -15.09
C GLY A 80 14.05 -7.40 -14.11
N LEU A 81 14.49 -8.17 -13.12
CA LEU A 81 13.66 -8.57 -11.99
C LEU A 81 13.41 -7.39 -11.04
N LEU A 82 12.25 -7.39 -10.38
CA LEU A 82 11.90 -6.46 -9.31
C LEU A 82 12.51 -6.87 -7.97
#